data_AF-A0A1G6WXI9-F1
#
_entry.id   AF-A0A1G6WXI9-F1
#
_cell.length_a   1.000
_cell.length_b   1.000
_cell.length_c   1.000
_cell.angle_alpha   90.00
_cell.angle_beta   90.00
_cell.angle_gamma   90.00
#
_symmetry.space_group_name_H-M   'P 1'
#
loop_
_entity.id
_entity.type
_entity.pdbx_description
1 polymer ?
#
loop_
_entity_poly.entity_id
_entity_poly.type
_entity_poly.pdbx_seq_one_letter_code
_entity_poly.pdbx_strand_id
1 'polypeptide(L)' 'SQAVFGYLRYYSWLRVCRWLRKHHKGLSWRKLHPRAFTGSTKWEIRAGEVTLFDPTSIPSKRYRYRGAKIPTPWSSNAA' A
#
# COMPACT_ATOMS: atom_id res chain seq x y z
N SER A 1 -10.60 9.02 -0.29
CA SER A 1 -11.53 8.05 0.35
C SER A 1 -10.79 6.75 0.59
N GLN A 2 -11.28 5.88 1.49
CA GLN A 2 -10.66 4.56 1.72
C GLN A 2 -10.72 3.65 0.48
N ALA A 3 -11.68 3.88 -0.42
CA ALA A 3 -11.80 3.17 -1.69
C ALA A 3 -10.53 3.25 -2.58
N VAL A 4 -9.85 4.41 -2.60
CA VAL A 4 -8.61 4.58 -3.40
C VAL A 4 -7.47 3.74 -2.83
N PHE A 5 -7.35 3.66 -1.49
CA PHE A 5 -6.36 2.81 -0.85
C PHE A 5 -6.64 1.32 -1.08
N GLY A 6 -7.92 0.92 -1.09
CA GLY A 6 -8.33 -0.43 -1.49
C GLY A 6 -7.92 -0.75 -2.94
N TYR A 7 -8.13 0.19 -3.86
CA TYR A 7 -7.70 0.04 -5.24
C TYR A 7 -6.16 -0.05 -5.36
N LEU A 8 -5.43 0.80 -4.63
CA LEU A 8 -3.96 0.78 -4.63
C LEU A 8 -3.41 -0.53 -4.09
N ARG A 9 -4.02 -1.09 -3.04
CA ARG A 9 -3.70 -2.42 -2.50
C ARG A 9 -3.86 -3.49 -3.58
N TYR A 10 -5.01 -3.52 -4.25
CA TYR A 10 -5.30 -4.47 -5.32
C TYR A 10 -4.31 -4.35 -6.49
N TYR A 11 -4.07 -3.12 -6.95
CA TYR A 11 -3.17 -2.85 -8.07
C TYR A 11 -1.72 -3.28 -7.76
N SER A 12 -1.22 -2.89 -6.58
CA SER A 12 0.14 -3.23 -6.13
C SER A 12 0.31 -4.74 -5.98
N TRP A 13 -0.67 -5.42 -5.38
CA TRP A 13 -0.69 -6.87 -5.24
C TRP A 13 -0.62 -7.57 -6.61
N LEU A 14 -1.46 -7.15 -7.57
CA LEU A 14 -1.44 -7.71 -8.93
C LEU A 14 -0.09 -7.52 -9.62
N ARG A 15 0.53 -6.35 -9.45
CA ARG A 15 1.82 -6.04 -10.10
C ARG A 15 2.93 -6.95 -9.56
N VAL A 16 2.97 -7.16 -8.25
CA VAL A 16 3.94 -8.05 -7.61
C VAL A 16 3.67 -9.51 -8.00
N CYS A 17 2.42 -9.97 -7.99
CA CYS A 17 2.06 -11.32 -8.45
C CYS A 17 2.49 -11.59 -9.91
N ARG A 18 2.29 -10.62 -10.80
CA ARG A 18 2.73 -10.71 -12.21
C ARG A 18 4.26 -10.74 -12.32
N TRP A 19 4.95 -9.92 -11.53
CA TRP A 19 6.41 -9.89 -11.49
C TRP A 19 6.99 -11.21 -10.98
N LEU A 20 6.48 -11.74 -9.87
CA LEU A 20 6.87 -13.06 -9.33
C LEU A 20 6.69 -14.16 -10.37
N ARG A 21 5.53 -14.19 -11.05
CA ARG A 21 5.26 -15.18 -12.10
C ARG A 21 6.23 -15.05 -13.28
N LYS A 22 6.63 -13.84 -13.64
CA LYS A 22 7.62 -13.58 -14.70
C LYS A 22 9.05 -13.93 -14.28
N HIS A 23 9.38 -13.74 -13.00
CA HIS A 23 10.70 -14.06 -12.45
C HIS A 23 10.92 -15.58 -12.34
N HIS A 24 9.88 -16.32 -11.95
CA HIS A 24 9.93 -17.78 -11.82
C HIS A 24 9.42 -18.50 -13.08
N LYS A 25 10.05 -18.23 -14.24
CA LYS A 25 9.70 -18.94 -15.49
C LYS A 25 9.96 -20.44 -15.33
N GLY A 26 8.97 -21.26 -15.70
CA GLY A 26 9.04 -22.73 -15.59
C GLY A 26 8.56 -23.31 -14.25
N LEU A 27 8.32 -22.46 -13.24
CA LEU A 27 7.71 -22.89 -11.98
C LEU A 27 6.19 -22.77 -12.08
N SER A 28 5.47 -23.87 -11.81
CA SER A 28 4.01 -23.82 -11.78
C SER A 28 3.52 -22.94 -10.64
N TRP A 29 2.42 -22.22 -10.85
CA TRP A 29 1.81 -21.36 -9.83
C TRP A 29 1.54 -22.12 -8.52
N ARG A 30 1.15 -23.40 -8.62
CA ARG A 30 0.93 -24.28 -7.46
C ARG A 30 2.17 -24.48 -6.59
N LYS A 31 3.37 -24.43 -7.18
CA LYS A 31 4.66 -24.49 -6.46
C LYS A 31 5.15 -23.12 -5.99
N LEU A 32 4.81 -22.05 -6.73
CA LEU A 32 5.18 -20.69 -6.39
C LEU A 32 4.35 -20.13 -5.22
N HIS A 33 3.05 -20.39 -5.23
CA HIS A 33 2.11 -19.88 -4.23
C HIS A 33 2.52 -20.18 -2.77
N PRO A 34 2.79 -21.44 -2.36
CA PRO A 34 3.17 -21.70 -0.97
C PRO A 34 4.52 -21.08 -0.56
N ARG A 35 5.38 -20.72 -1.53
CA ARG A 35 6.71 -20.14 -1.26
C ARG A 35 6.69 -18.62 -1.11
N ALA A 36 5.83 -17.94 -1.88
CA ALA A 36 5.75 -16.49 -1.91
C ALA A 36 4.63 -15.93 -1.01
N PHE A 37 3.65 -16.75 -0.66
CA PHE A 37 2.48 -16.35 0.13
C PHE A 37 2.48 -17.09 1.47
N THR A 38 3.31 -16.61 2.39
CA THR A 38 3.57 -17.22 3.71
C THR A 38 3.13 -16.32 4.87
N GLY A 39 2.33 -15.28 4.60
CA GLY A 39 1.79 -14.44 5.66
C GLY A 39 0.66 -15.10 6.45
N SER A 40 0.13 -14.37 7.45
CA SER A 40 -0.98 -14.84 8.30
C SER A 40 -2.26 -15.07 7.49
N THR A 41 -2.40 -14.34 6.38
CA THR A 41 -3.46 -14.55 5.38
C THR A 41 -2.90 -15.28 4.15
N LYS A 42 -3.69 -16.20 3.57
CA LYS A 42 -3.36 -17.00 2.38
C LYS A 42 -2.86 -16.21 1.15
N TRP A 43 -3.10 -14.90 1.10
CA TRP A 43 -2.78 -14.03 -0.05
C TRP A 43 -1.78 -12.91 0.27
N GLU A 44 -1.19 -12.95 1.46
CA GLU A 44 -0.17 -11.99 1.89
C GLU A 44 1.19 -12.39 1.34
N ILE A 45 1.79 -11.50 0.53
CA ILE A 45 3.09 -11.74 -0.10
C ILE A 45 4.19 -11.44 0.91
N ARG A 46 5.01 -12.44 1.22
CA ARG A 46 6.17 -12.31 2.12
C ARG A 46 7.40 -12.92 1.47
N ALA A 47 8.54 -12.25 1.64
CA ALA A 47 9.84 -12.71 1.19
C ALA A 47 10.87 -12.47 2.32
N GLY A 48 11.21 -13.54 3.04
CA GLY A 48 12.01 -13.43 4.27
C GLY A 48 11.30 -12.55 5.30
N GLU A 49 11.95 -11.46 5.71
CA GLU A 49 11.42 -10.49 6.68
C GLU A 49 10.56 -9.39 6.03
N VAL A 50 10.52 -9.31 4.69
CA VAL A 50 9.81 -8.27 3.97
C VAL A 50 8.38 -8.72 3.65
N THR A 51 7.41 -7.92 4.07
CA THR A 51 5.98 -8.12 3.76
C THR A 51 5.49 -7.04 2.82
N LEU A 52 4.68 -7.41 1.82
CA LEU A 52 4.02 -6.43 0.97
C LEU A 52 3.12 -5.54 1.83
N PHE A 53 3.44 -4.24 1.84
CA PHE A 53 2.71 -3.25 2.61
C PHE A 53 1.22 -3.19 2.22
N ASP A 54 0.35 -3.05 3.22
CA ASP A 54 -1.09 -2.83 3.01
C ASP A 54 -1.43 -1.33 3.08
N PRO A 55 -1.72 -0.65 1.95
CA PRO A 55 -2.10 0.76 1.93
C PRO A 55 -3.40 1.07 2.69
N THR A 56 -4.27 0.08 2.88
CA THR A 56 -5.52 0.27 3.64
C THR A 56 -5.29 0.37 5.14
N SER A 57 -4.12 -0.04 5.64
CA SER A 57 -3.73 0.14 7.03
C SER A 57 -3.49 1.61 7.40
N ILE A 58 -3.28 2.49 6.41
CA ILE A 58 -3.01 3.91 6.65
C ILE A 58 -4.30 4.61 7.10
N PRO A 59 -4.36 5.15 8.33
CA PRO A 59 -5.50 5.91 8.76
C PRO A 59 -5.55 7.23 7.99
N SER A 60 -6.63 7.44 7.24
CA SER A 60 -6.86 8.71 6.55
C SER A 60 -7.34 9.76 7.56
N LYS A 61 -6.43 10.58 8.07
CA LYS A 61 -6.76 11.74 8.91
C LYS A 61 -7.15 12.93 8.05
N ARG A 62 -8.43 13.29 8.07
CA ARG A 62 -8.93 14.56 7.52
C ARG A 62 -8.79 15.62 8.60
N TYR A 63 -8.37 16.82 8.20
CA TYR A 63 -8.05 17.93 9.11
C TYR A 63 -6.93 17.57 10.09
N ARG A 64 -5.70 17.72 9.61
CA ARG A 64 -4.53 17.79 10.50
C ARG A 64 -4.33 19.25 10.87
N TYR A 65 -4.67 19.63 12.10
CA TYR A 65 -4.33 20.96 12.61
C TYR A 65 -2.81 21.16 12.55
N ARG A 66 -2.36 22.20 11.85
CA ARG A 66 -0.93 22.54 11.68
C ARG A 66 -0.52 23.77 12.52
N GLY A 67 -1.38 24.19 13.45
CA GLY A 67 -1.20 25.43 14.21
C GLY A 67 -1.37 26.69 13.36
N ALA A 68 -1.13 27.85 13.96
CA ALA A 68 -1.09 29.15 13.28
C ALA A 68 0.18 29.35 12.41
N LYS A 69 0.93 28.27 12.12
CA LYS A 69 2.20 28.33 11.36
C LYS A 69 2.00 28.60 9.87
N ILE A 70 0.81 28.30 9.34
CA ILE A 70 0.47 28.59 7.95
C ILE A 70 -0.26 29.94 7.96
N PRO A 71 0.34 31.01 7.40
CA PRO A 71 -0.36 32.29 7.30
C PRO A 71 -1.59 32.13 6.42
N THR A 72 -2.74 32.62 6.91
CA THR A 72 -3.96 32.69 6.10
C THR A 72 -3.85 33.86 5.12
N PRO A 73 -4.16 33.67 3.83
CA PRO A 73 -3.88 34.67 2.80
C PRO A 73 -4.74 35.93 2.90
N TRP A 74 -5.82 35.91 3.68
CA TRP A 74 -6.68 37.06 3.99
C TRP A 74 -6.37 37.73 5.34
N SER A 75 -5.29 37.33 6.03
CA SER A 75 -4.82 38.01 7.25
C SER A 75 -4.09 39.34 6.98
N SER A 76 -3.96 39.72 5.71
CA SER A 76 -3.48 41.05 5.34
C SER A 76 -4.62 42.06 5.47
N ASN A 77 -4.95 42.44 6.70
CA ASN A 77 -5.54 43.74 6.95
C ASN A 77 -5.09 44.25 8.33
N ALA A 78 -3.81 44.63 8.37
CA ALA A 78 -3.32 45.63 9.31
C ALA A 78 -3.20 46.93 8.51
N ALA A 79 -4.22 47.77 8.62
CA ALA A 79 -4.18 49.21 8.44
C ALA A 79 -4.98 49.82 9.59
#